data_AF-A0A2J8IS95-F1
#
_entry.id   AF-A0A2J8IS95-F1
#
_cell.length_a   1.000
_cell.length_b   1.000
_cell.length_c   1.000
_cell.angle_alpha   90.00
_cell.angle_beta   90.00
_cell.angle_gamma   90.00
#
_symmetry.space_group_name_H-M   'P 1'
#
loop_
_entity.id
_entity.type
_entity.pdbx_description
1 polymer ?
#
loop_
_entity_poly.entity_id
_entity_poly.type
_entity_poly.pdbx_seq_one_letter_code
_entity_poly.pdbx_strand_id
1 'polypeptide(L)'
;MKNLDSKVNIIPVIAKADTVSKTELQKFKIKLMSELVSNGVQIYQFPTDDDTIAKVNAAMNGQLPFAVVGSMDEVKVGNKMVKARQYPWGVVQVENEN
;
A
#
# COMPACT_ATOMS: atom_id res chain seq x y z
N MET A 1 -10.71 7.16 -12.13
CA MET A 1 -9.26 7.42 -12.29
C MET A 1 -8.91 7.95 -13.66
N LYS A 2 -9.45 7.41 -14.76
CA LYS A 2 -9.14 7.85 -16.13
C LYS A 2 -9.33 9.36 -16.42
N ASN A 3 -10.29 10.02 -15.79
CA ASN A 3 -10.48 11.47 -15.97
C ASN A 3 -9.46 12.35 -15.23
N LEU A 4 -8.67 11.74 -14.33
CA LEU A 4 -7.71 12.42 -13.45
C LEU A 4 -6.26 12.06 -13.79
N ASP A 5 -6.03 10.97 -14.52
CA ASP A 5 -4.69 10.41 -14.75
C ASP A 5 -3.73 11.34 -15.52
N SER A 6 -4.28 12.21 -16.38
CA SER A 6 -3.54 13.24 -17.12
C SER A 6 -3.42 14.58 -16.39
N LYS A 7 -4.06 14.72 -15.22
CA LYS A 7 -4.13 15.98 -14.46
C LYS A 7 -3.29 15.95 -13.19
N VAL A 8 -3.17 14.77 -12.59
CA VAL A 8 -2.51 14.59 -11.29
C VAL A 8 -1.78 13.26 -11.21
N ASN A 9 -0.80 13.20 -10.32
CA ASN A 9 -0.10 11.96 -9.98
C ASN A 9 -1.00 11.08 -9.10
N ILE A 10 -1.46 9.95 -9.63
CA ILE A 10 -2.33 9.01 -8.90
C ILE A 10 -1.48 7.91 -8.27
N ILE A 11 -1.51 7.80 -6.94
CA ILE A 11 -0.94 6.65 -6.20
C ILE A 11 -2.10 5.78 -5.70
N PRO A 12 -2.30 4.57 -6.27
CA PRO A 12 -3.40 3.71 -5.84
C PRO A 12 -3.07 3.04 -4.49
N VAL A 13 -4.07 3.03 -3.59
CA VAL A 13 -3.98 2.38 -2.28
C VAL A 13 -5.19 1.47 -2.05
N ILE A 14 -4.96 0.33 -1.40
CA ILE A 14 -5.98 -0.57 -0.87
C ILE A 14 -6.18 -0.18 0.59
N ALA A 15 -7.29 0.51 0.86
CA ALA A 15 -7.65 0.95 2.21
C ALA A 15 -8.09 -0.24 3.09
N LYS A 16 -7.89 -0.10 4.41
CA LYS A 16 -8.29 -1.10 5.42
C LYS A 16 -7.80 -2.50 5.06
N ALA A 17 -6.54 -2.61 4.66
CA ALA A 17 -5.96 -3.86 4.19
C ALA A 17 -5.92 -4.96 5.27
N ASP A 18 -6.08 -4.59 6.55
CA ASP A 18 -6.24 -5.50 7.68
C ASP A 18 -7.52 -6.36 7.62
N THR A 19 -8.45 -6.04 6.71
CA THR A 19 -9.67 -6.83 6.47
C THR A 19 -9.49 -7.95 5.44
N VAL A 20 -8.34 -8.02 4.77
CA VAL A 20 -8.06 -8.97 3.68
C VAL A 20 -6.89 -9.85 4.07
N SER A 21 -6.97 -11.17 3.83
CA SER A 21 -5.84 -12.05 4.10
C SER A 21 -4.67 -11.79 3.15
N LYS A 22 -3.44 -12.17 3.54
CA LYS A 22 -2.24 -11.99 2.70
C LYS A 22 -2.39 -12.62 1.30
N THR A 23 -3.02 -13.80 1.22
CA THR A 23 -3.21 -14.52 -0.05
C THR A 23 -4.24 -13.87 -0.96
N GLU A 24 -5.33 -13.37 -0.40
CA GLU A 24 -6.36 -12.63 -1.14
C GLU A 24 -5.82 -11.27 -1.59
N LEU A 25 -5.04 -10.61 -0.74
CA LEU A 25 -4.41 -9.32 -1.04
C LEU A 25 -3.49 -9.42 -2.26
N GLN A 26 -2.68 -10.48 -2.34
CA GLN A 26 -1.81 -10.73 -3.52
C GLN A 26 -2.63 -10.86 -4.81
N LYS A 27 -3.69 -11.67 -4.79
CA LYS A 27 -4.59 -11.84 -5.95
C LYS A 27 -5.28 -10.52 -6.31
N PHE A 28 -5.70 -9.77 -5.30
CA PHE A 28 -6.38 -8.49 -5.48
C PHE A 28 -5.46 -7.43 -6.10
N LYS A 29 -4.20 -7.33 -5.64
CA LYS A 29 -3.18 -6.45 -6.23
C LYS A 29 -2.95 -6.76 -7.71
N ILE A 30 -2.75 -8.03 -8.06
CA ILE A 30 -2.54 -8.45 -9.45
C ILE A 30 -3.75 -8.08 -10.32
N LYS A 31 -4.96 -8.37 -9.85
CA LYS A 31 -6.19 -8.05 -10.58
C LYS A 31 -6.37 -6.55 -10.78
N LEU A 32 -6.18 -5.74 -9.73
CA LEU A 32 -6.31 -4.29 -9.81
C LEU A 32 -5.30 -3.69 -10.79
N MET A 33 -4.03 -4.10 -10.72
CA MET A 33 -3.00 -3.63 -11.63
C MET A 33 -3.30 -4.02 -13.08
N SER A 34 -3.77 -5.25 -13.31
CA SER A 34 -4.22 -5.69 -14.63
C SER A 34 -5.35 -4.81 -15.17
N GLU A 35 -6.36 -4.50 -14.36
CA GLU A 35 -7.48 -3.64 -14.76
C GLU A 35 -7.04 -2.21 -15.06
N LEU A 36 -6.11 -1.65 -14.27
CA LEU A 36 -5.55 -0.31 -14.53
C LEU A 36 -4.85 -0.25 -15.89
N VAL A 37 -4.05 -1.27 -16.21
CA VAL A 37 -3.35 -1.38 -17.49
C VAL A 37 -4.33 -1.58 -18.64
N SER A 38 -5.31 -2.49 -18.51
CA SER A 38 -6.30 -2.77 -19.56
C SER A 38 -7.18 -1.56 -19.88
N ASN A 39 -7.45 -0.69 -18.91
CA ASN A 39 -8.19 0.55 -19.10
C ASN A 39 -7.28 1.75 -19.45
N GLY A 40 -5.97 1.52 -19.60
CA GLY A 40 -4.98 2.53 -19.95
C GLY A 40 -4.85 3.65 -18.91
N VAL A 41 -5.18 3.40 -17.64
CA VAL A 41 -5.11 4.40 -16.57
C VAL A 41 -3.65 4.61 -16.18
N GLN A 42 -3.17 5.85 -16.29
CA GLN A 42 -1.81 6.20 -15.88
C GLN A 42 -1.76 6.42 -14.36
N ILE A 43 -0.85 5.72 -13.70
CA ILE A 43 -0.57 5.91 -12.27
C ILE A 43 0.86 6.42 -12.11
N TYR A 44 1.11 7.10 -11.00
CA TYR A 44 2.44 7.55 -10.66
C TYR A 44 3.38 6.36 -10.45
N GLN A 45 4.55 6.44 -11.06
CA GLN A 45 5.66 5.51 -10.85
C GLN A 45 6.80 6.29 -10.22
N PHE A 46 7.36 5.76 -9.14
CA PHE A 46 8.52 6.35 -8.51
C PHE A 46 9.70 6.33 -9.49
N PRO A 47 10.45 7.44 -9.63
CA PRO A 47 11.52 7.57 -10.61
C PRO A 47 12.68 6.60 -10.32
N THR A 48 13.24 5.96 -11.34
CA THR A 48 14.34 4.99 -11.19
C THR A 48 15.57 5.37 -12.01
N ASP A 49 15.68 6.64 -12.38
CA ASP A 49 16.75 7.25 -13.16
C ASP A 49 17.97 7.62 -12.30
N ASP A 50 17.75 7.97 -11.03
CA ASP A 50 18.84 8.22 -10.07
C ASP A 50 19.29 6.91 -9.39
N ASP A 51 20.49 6.46 -9.70
CA ASP A 51 21.11 5.23 -9.18
C ASP A 51 21.14 5.16 -7.64
N THR A 52 21.14 6.30 -6.94
CA THR A 52 21.18 6.33 -5.46
C THR A 52 19.86 5.88 -4.84
N ILE A 53 18.73 6.11 -5.52
CA ILE A 53 17.38 5.80 -5.04
C ILE A 53 16.63 4.79 -5.92
N ALA A 54 17.16 4.47 -7.11
CA ALA A 54 16.51 3.60 -8.08
C ALA A 54 16.10 2.24 -7.51
N LYS A 55 16.96 1.64 -6.67
CA LYS A 55 16.67 0.36 -6.02
C LYS A 55 15.47 0.44 -5.06
N VAL A 56 15.38 1.52 -4.28
CA VAL A 56 14.28 1.73 -3.34
C VAL A 56 12.99 2.01 -4.10
N ASN A 57 13.06 2.88 -5.10
CA ASN A 57 11.90 3.25 -5.92
C ASN A 57 11.37 2.08 -6.75
N ALA A 58 12.25 1.22 -7.29
CA ALA A 58 11.84 -0.01 -7.95
C ALA A 58 11.10 -0.96 -7.00
N ALA A 59 11.57 -1.10 -5.75
CA ALA A 59 10.88 -1.90 -4.74
C ALA A 59 9.52 -1.29 -4.38
N MET A 60 9.43 0.05 -4.24
CA MET A 60 8.16 0.75 -4.00
C MET A 60 7.17 0.58 -5.14
N ASN A 61 7.61 0.70 -6.40
CA ASN A 61 6.78 0.43 -7.57
C ASN A 61 6.25 -1.01 -7.58
N GLY A 62 7.07 -1.99 -7.17
CA GLY A 62 6.66 -3.39 -7.04
C GLY A 62 5.62 -3.65 -5.93
N GLN A 63 5.46 -2.72 -4.98
CA GLN A 63 4.45 -2.83 -3.93
C GLN A 63 3.10 -2.21 -4.29
N LEU A 64 3.01 -1.44 -5.38
CA LEU A 64 1.77 -0.81 -5.82
C LEU A 64 0.72 -1.86 -6.25
N PRO A 65 -0.56 -1.66 -5.90
CA PRO A 65 -1.08 -0.62 -5.00
C PRO A 65 -0.70 -0.87 -3.53
N PHE A 66 -0.43 0.19 -2.76
CA PHE A 66 -0.05 0.06 -1.34
C PHE A 66 -1.23 -0.47 -0.52
N ALA A 67 -0.97 -1.46 0.32
CA ALA A 67 -1.97 -2.01 1.23
C ALA A 67 -1.86 -1.28 2.57
N VAL A 68 -2.79 -0.36 2.84
CA VAL A 68 -2.66 0.58 3.96
C VAL A 68 -3.64 0.27 5.07
N VAL A 69 -3.17 0.42 6.31
CA VAL A 69 -3.96 0.38 7.54
C VAL A 69 -3.71 1.68 8.28
N GLY A 70 -4.77 2.37 8.69
CA GLY A 70 -4.68 3.60 9.47
C GLY A 70 -5.17 3.38 10.89
N SER A 71 -4.51 4.00 11.86
CA SER A 71 -4.98 4.11 13.24
C SER A 71 -4.53 5.42 13.87
N MET A 72 -5.39 6.01 14.70
CA MET A 72 -5.02 7.11 15.61
C MET A 72 -4.77 6.62 17.04
N ASP A 73 -5.17 5.39 17.35
CA ASP A 73 -5.03 4.80 18.67
C ASP A 73 -3.62 4.21 18.84
N GLU A 74 -3.04 4.41 20.02
CA GLU A 74 -1.75 3.82 20.40
C GLU A 74 -1.94 2.69 21.39
N VAL A 75 -1.27 1.58 21.14
CA VAL A 75 -1.27 0.40 22.01
C VAL A 75 0.16 0.11 22.46
N LYS A 76 0.33 -0.26 23.74
CA LYS A 76 1.63 -0.69 24.26
C LYS A 76 1.93 -2.12 23.79
N VAL A 77 2.93 -2.26 22.91
CA VAL A 77 3.44 -3.56 22.46
C VAL A 77 4.88 -3.71 22.97
N GLY A 78 5.06 -4.57 23.97
CA GLY A 78 6.32 -4.67 24.72
C GLY A 78 6.63 -3.37 25.48
N ASN A 79 7.75 -2.73 25.14
CA ASN A 79 8.20 -1.48 25.77
C ASN A 79 7.94 -0.22 24.92
N LYS A 80 7.22 -0.33 23.81
CA LYS A 80 6.94 0.80 22.90
C LYS A 80 5.44 1.04 22.76
N MET A 81 5.07 2.32 22.67
CA MET A 81 3.75 2.74 22.19
C MET A 81 3.80 2.74 20.67
N VAL A 82 2.85 2.05 20.03
CA VAL A 82 2.76 1.96 18.57
C VAL A 82 1.34 2.24 18.13
N LYS A 83 1.19 2.93 16.99
CA LYS A 83 -0.12 3.11 16.36
C LYS A 83 -0.64 1.77 15.89
N ALA A 84 -1.81 1.37 16.36
CA ALA A 84 -2.32 0.04 16.11
C ALA A 84 -3.85 -0.04 16.13
N ARG A 85 -4.39 -1.09 15.51
CA ARG A 85 -5.79 -1.48 15.63
C ARG A 85 -5.90 -2.73 16.48
N GLN A 86 -6.64 -2.64 17.58
CA GLN A 86 -6.84 -3.76 18.49
C GLN A 86 -8.13 -4.51 18.15
N TYR A 87 -8.02 -5.82 18.01
CA TYR A 87 -9.11 -6.76 17.80
C TYR A 87 -9.09 -7.84 18.89
N PRO A 88 -10.21 -8.57 19.12
CA PRO A 88 -10.23 -9.67 20.09
C PRO A 88 -9.20 -10.77 19.79
N TRP A 89 -8.80 -10.93 18.53
CA TRP A 89 -7.84 -11.94 18.07
C TRP A 89 -6.41 -11.42 17.94
N GLY A 90 -6.13 -10.14 18.19
CA GLY A 90 -4.77 -9.60 18.10
C GLY A 90 -4.69 -8.11 17.83
N VAL A 91 -3.47 -7.64 17.62
CA VAL A 91 -3.16 -6.22 17.39
C VAL A 91 -2.48 -6.06 16.04
N VAL A 92 -3.04 -5.22 15.18
CA VAL A 92 -2.45 -4.85 13.90
C VAL A 92 -1.65 -3.57 14.08
N GLN A 93 -0.32 -3.67 14.00
CA GLN A 93 0.59 -2.53 14.12
C GLN A 93 0.71 -1.83 12.78
N VAL A 94 0.48 -0.52 12.74
CA VAL A 94 0.45 0.28 11.49
C VAL A 94 1.84 0.40 10.85
N GLU A 95 2.88 0.49 11.66
CA GLU A 95 4.27 0.71 11.22
C GLU A 95 5.05 -0.62 11.05
N ASN A 96 4.37 -1.77 11.11
CA ASN A 96 4.99 -3.07 10.92
C ASN A 96 4.83 -3.53 9.46
N GLU A 97 5.96 -3.76 8.78
CA GLU A 97 6.01 -4.17 7.37
C GLU A 97 5.84 -5.69 7.15
N ASN A 98 5.79 -6.50 8.22
CA ASN A 98 5.79 -7.97 8.16
C ASN A 98 4.41 -8.62 8.30
#